data_AF-A0A957NUL5-F1
#
_entry.id   AF-A0A957NUL5-F1
#
_cell.length_a   1.000
_cell.length_b   1.000
_cell.length_c   1.000
_cell.angle_alpha   90.00
_cell.angle_beta   90.00
_cell.angle_gamma   90.00
#
_symmetry.space_group_name_H-M   'P 1'
#
loop_
_entity.id
_entity.type
_entity.pdbx_description
1 polymer ?
#
loop_
_entity_poly.entity_id
_entity_poly.type
_entity_poly.pdbx_seq_one_letter_code
_entity_poly.pdbx_strand_id
1 'polypeptide(L)'
;MKQISVYVRCVDSGDDPISLTVGELYETLPASQREQDDGWLRIIDNEGQPYLHPAHLFIPVDQSALTANHGQKITVHLDAITKLKLRDQANARGISMSALMRELVEERLDLPEAA
;
A
#
# COMPACT_ATOMS: atom_id res chain seq x y z
N MET A 1 14.13 -6.37 -17.32
CA MET A 1 12.70 -6.74 -17.41
C MET A 1 12.02 -6.14 -16.21
N LYS A 2 11.05 -5.23 -16.39
CA LYS A 2 10.35 -4.59 -15.26
C LYS A 2 9.44 -5.64 -14.63
N GLN A 3 9.64 -5.94 -13.36
CA GLN A 3 8.79 -6.84 -12.60
C GLN A 3 7.39 -6.22 -12.51
N ILE A 4 6.37 -6.92 -12.99
CA ILE A 4 4.97 -6.55 -12.82
C ILE A 4 4.54 -7.17 -11.50
N SER A 5 4.52 -6.38 -10.44
CA SER A 5 4.00 -6.80 -9.14
C SER A 5 2.47 -6.86 -9.21
N VAL A 6 1.90 -8.01 -8.88
CA VAL A 6 0.45 -8.21 -8.81
C VAL A 6 0.00 -8.00 -7.37
N TYR A 7 -1.06 -7.23 -7.16
CA TYR A 7 -1.62 -6.98 -5.84
C TYR A 7 -2.80 -7.91 -5.56
N VAL A 8 -2.91 -8.34 -4.31
CA VAL A 8 -4.03 -9.12 -3.80
C VAL A 8 -4.64 -8.45 -2.58
N ARG A 9 -5.95 -8.62 -2.37
CA ARG A 9 -6.64 -8.14 -1.17
C ARG A 9 -6.85 -9.31 -0.22
N CYS A 10 -6.48 -9.14 1.04
CA CYS A 10 -6.78 -10.10 2.09
C CYS A 10 -8.29 -10.10 2.36
N VAL A 11 -8.92 -11.29 2.34
CA VAL A 11 -10.34 -11.48 2.69
C VAL A 11 -10.51 -12.28 3.97
N ASP A 12 -9.46 -12.96 4.42
CA ASP A 12 -9.40 -13.73 5.66
C ASP A 12 -7.96 -13.72 6.19
N SER A 13 -7.76 -13.44 7.48
CA SER A 13 -6.43 -13.48 8.11
C SER A 13 -6.02 -14.89 8.53
N GLY A 14 -6.90 -15.88 8.38
CA GLY A 14 -6.68 -17.24 8.86
C GLY A 14 -6.36 -17.25 10.36
N ASP A 15 -5.38 -18.06 10.73
CA ASP A 15 -4.90 -18.20 12.12
C ASP A 15 -3.80 -17.17 12.50
N ASP A 16 -3.40 -16.28 11.59
CA ASP A 16 -2.32 -15.32 11.80
C ASP A 16 -2.74 -13.87 11.54
N PRO A 17 -3.43 -13.23 12.52
CA PRO A 17 -3.90 -11.86 12.41
C PRO A 17 -2.79 -10.81 12.60
N ILE A 18 -1.55 -11.22 12.89
CA ILE A 18 -0.43 -10.29 13.06
C ILE A 18 0.18 -9.99 11.69
N SER A 19 0.40 -11.03 10.89
CA SER A 19 0.98 -10.90 9.55
C SER A 19 -0.02 -10.39 8.51
N LEU A 20 -1.33 -10.61 8.71
CA LEU A 20 -2.39 -10.24 7.75
C LEU A 20 -3.54 -9.44 8.37
N THR A 21 -3.94 -8.38 7.66
CA THR A 21 -5.09 -7.53 7.97
C THR A 21 -6.17 -7.70 6.89
N VAL A 22 -7.37 -8.13 7.28
CA VAL A 22 -8.50 -8.28 6.35
C VAL A 22 -8.84 -6.92 5.71
N GLY A 23 -8.96 -6.92 4.39
CA GLY A 23 -9.27 -5.75 3.56
C GLY A 23 -8.04 -5.00 3.04
N GLU A 24 -6.84 -5.23 3.58
CA GLU A 24 -5.61 -4.61 3.09
C GLU A 24 -5.10 -5.25 1.80
N LEU A 25 -4.29 -4.48 1.07
CA LEU A 25 -3.66 -4.88 -0.18
C LEU A 25 -2.22 -5.30 0.09
N TYR A 26 -1.85 -6.45 -0.46
CA TYR A 26 -0.52 -7.03 -0.34
C TYR A 26 0.11 -7.20 -1.72
N GLU A 27 1.42 -6.95 -1.80
CA GLU A 27 2.22 -7.22 -2.99
C GLU A 27 2.53 -8.72 -3.06
N THR A 28 2.33 -9.32 -4.24
CA THR A 28 2.75 -10.71 -4.50
C THR A 28 4.11 -10.75 -5.18
N LEU A 29 4.90 -11.75 -4.81
CA LEU A 29 6.16 -12.09 -5.46
C LEU A 29 6.01 -13.38 -6.28
N PRO A 30 6.88 -13.60 -7.29
CA PRO A 30 6.88 -14.86 -8.03
C PRO A 30 7.07 -16.05 -7.07
N ALA A 31 6.07 -16.92 -7.02
CA ALA A 31 6.17 -18.23 -6.39
C ALA A 31 6.63 -19.27 -7.42
N SER A 32 7.35 -20.29 -6.98
CA SER A 32 7.67 -21.46 -7.80
C SER A 32 6.40 -22.18 -8.26
N GLN A 33 6.47 -22.88 -9.39
CA GLN A 33 5.31 -23.61 -9.94
C GLN A 33 4.71 -24.57 -8.91
N ARG A 34 5.56 -25.26 -8.14
CA ARG A 34 5.12 -26.18 -7.10
C ARG A 34 4.31 -25.48 -6.00
N GLU A 35 4.77 -24.33 -5.53
CA GLU A 35 4.03 -23.55 -4.52
C GLU A 35 2.66 -23.13 -5.04
N GLN A 36 2.56 -22.73 -6.32
CA GLN A 36 1.29 -22.36 -6.95
C GLN A 36 0.34 -23.55 -7.09
N ASP A 37 0.85 -24.70 -7.55
CA ASP A 37 0.08 -25.94 -7.71
C ASP A 37 -0.46 -26.44 -6.36
N ASP A 38 0.30 -26.22 -5.28
CA ASP A 38 -0.06 -26.54 -3.90
C ASP A 38 -0.98 -25.46 -3.26
N GLY A 39 -1.36 -24.42 -4.01
CA GLY A 39 -2.29 -23.37 -3.57
C GLY A 39 -1.69 -22.32 -2.64
N TRP A 40 -0.39 -22.02 -2.78
CA TRP A 40 0.32 -21.01 -2.00
C TRP A 40 0.64 -19.76 -2.83
N LEU A 41 0.59 -18.61 -2.16
CA LEU A 41 1.02 -17.33 -2.68
C LEU A 41 2.14 -16.77 -1.83
N ARG A 42 3.16 -16.20 -2.47
CA ARG A 42 4.21 -15.46 -1.79
C ARG A 42 3.83 -13.99 -1.72
N ILE A 43 3.69 -13.45 -0.53
CA ILE A 43 3.27 -12.07 -0.29
C ILE A 43 4.27 -11.37 0.62
N ILE A 44 4.41 -10.05 0.43
CA ILE A 44 5.09 -9.18 1.38
C ILE A 44 4.07 -8.80 2.46
N ASP A 45 4.19 -9.36 3.65
CA ASP A 45 3.22 -9.22 4.74
C ASP A 45 3.32 -7.87 5.50
N ASN A 46 2.57 -7.73 6.60
CA ASN A 46 2.60 -6.53 7.46
C ASN A 46 3.99 -6.21 8.03
N GLU A 47 4.88 -7.19 8.11
CA GLU A 47 6.25 -7.06 8.61
C GLU A 47 7.25 -6.80 7.47
N GLY A 48 6.76 -6.68 6.24
CA GLY A 48 7.58 -6.48 5.05
C GLY A 48 8.33 -7.74 4.62
N GLN A 49 7.92 -8.92 5.08
CA GLN A 49 8.61 -10.18 4.82
C GLN A 49 7.90 -11.03 3.74
N PRO A 50 8.65 -11.70 2.84
CA PRO A 50 8.08 -12.42 1.70
C PRO A 50 7.66 -13.86 2.06
N TYR A 51 6.64 -14.02 2.91
CA TYR A 51 6.16 -15.34 3.36
C TYR A 51 5.15 -15.99 2.41
N LEU A 52 4.98 -17.31 2.56
CA LEU A 52 3.97 -18.09 1.84
C LEU A 52 2.68 -18.16 2.65
N HIS A 53 1.57 -17.82 2.01
CA HIS A 53 0.24 -17.91 2.60
C HIS A 53 -0.71 -18.67 1.67
N PRO A 54 -1.73 -19.35 2.22
CA PRO A 54 -2.72 -20.03 1.39
C PRO A 54 -3.45 -19.06 0.47
N ALA A 55 -3.54 -19.39 -0.82
CA ALA A 55 -4.09 -18.50 -1.84
C ALA A 55 -5.56 -18.11 -1.58
N HIS A 56 -6.32 -18.98 -0.92
CA HIS A 56 -7.75 -18.76 -0.62
C HIS A 56 -8.01 -17.62 0.38
N LEU A 57 -6.97 -17.17 1.11
CA LEU A 57 -7.06 -16.01 2.00
C LEU A 57 -7.14 -14.68 1.23
N PHE A 58 -6.94 -14.72 -0.10
CA PHE A 58 -6.79 -13.53 -0.91
C PHE A 58 -7.66 -13.57 -2.17
N ILE A 59 -7.99 -12.37 -2.66
CA ILE A 59 -8.57 -12.17 -3.98
C ILE A 59 -7.64 -11.30 -4.84
N PRO A 60 -7.45 -11.64 -6.13
CA PRO A 60 -6.65 -10.82 -7.03
C PRO A 60 -7.29 -9.45 -7.23
N VAL A 61 -6.47 -8.40 -7.30
CA VAL A 61 -6.95 -7.05 -7.54
C VAL A 61 -6.46 -6.56 -8.89
N ASP A 62 -7.41 -6.05 -9.68
CA ASP A 62 -7.10 -5.37 -10.93
C ASP A 62 -6.40 -4.03 -10.63
N GLN A 63 -5.16 -3.91 -11.08
CA GLN A 63 -4.36 -2.70 -10.90
C GLN A 63 -5.01 -1.48 -11.59
N SER A 64 -5.71 -1.67 -12.70
CA SER A 64 -6.44 -0.60 -13.38
C SER A 64 -7.62 -0.09 -12.54
N ALA A 65 -8.23 -0.97 -11.73
CA ALA A 65 -9.28 -0.58 -10.78
C ALA A 65 -8.72 0.13 -9.54
N LEU A 66 -7.46 -0.15 -9.15
CA LEU A 66 -6.78 0.58 -8.07
C LEU A 66 -6.41 2.01 -8.46
N THR A 67 -5.98 2.22 -9.70
CA THR A 67 -5.59 3.54 -10.21
C THR A 67 -6.78 4.40 -10.64
N ALA A 68 -7.93 3.81 -10.95
CA ALA A 68 -9.14 4.55 -11.34
C ALA A 68 -9.77 5.38 -10.21
N ASN A 69 -9.41 5.13 -8.94
CA ASN A 69 -9.91 5.87 -7.78
C ASN A 69 -8.87 6.87 -7.25
N HIS A 70 -8.71 7.98 -7.96
CA HIS A 70 -7.86 9.13 -7.54
C HIS A 70 -8.35 9.88 -6.28
N GLY A 71 -9.34 9.33 -5.56
CA GLY A 71 -10.01 9.95 -4.41
C GLY A 71 -9.72 9.31 -3.05
N GLN A 72 -8.69 8.44 -2.92
CA GLN A 72 -8.40 7.82 -1.62
C GLN A 72 -8.00 8.88 -0.57
N LYS A 73 -8.81 8.96 0.48
CA LYS A 73 -8.57 9.82 1.64
C LYS A 73 -7.63 9.09 2.60
N ILE A 74 -6.36 9.50 2.61
CA ILE A 74 -5.40 9.04 3.60
C ILE A 74 -5.57 9.88 4.88
N THR A 75 -5.72 9.22 6.03
CA THR A 75 -5.73 9.89 7.33
C THR A 75 -4.41 9.58 8.03
N VAL A 76 -3.64 10.62 8.33
CA VAL A 76 -2.34 10.49 8.99
C VAL A 76 -2.46 11.05 10.41
N HIS A 77 -2.05 10.26 11.40
CA HIS A 77 -1.95 10.72 12.78
C HIS A 77 -0.57 11.34 13.00
N LEU A 78 -0.55 12.62 13.37
CA LEU A 78 0.67 13.37 13.63
C LEU A 78 0.66 13.82 15.09
N ASP A 79 1.82 13.82 15.72
CA ASP A 79 1.97 14.48 17.01
C ASP A 79 1.75 16.00 16.88
N ALA A 80 1.50 16.65 18.02
CA ALA A 80 1.16 18.07 18.05
C ALA A 80 2.25 18.97 17.45
N ILE A 81 3.53 18.63 17.65
CA ILE A 81 4.65 19.43 17.16
C ILE A 81 4.78 19.31 15.65
N THR A 82 4.72 18.10 15.11
CA THR A 82 4.79 17.87 13.66
C THR A 82 3.63 18.55 12.94
N LYS A 83 2.42 18.44 13.49
CA LYS A 83 1.23 19.13 12.96
C LYS A 83 1.39 20.65 12.95
N LEU A 84 1.99 21.23 13.99
CA LEU A 84 2.25 22.68 14.06
C LEU A 84 3.25 23.12 12.99
N LYS A 85 4.36 22.39 12.81
CA LYS A 85 5.38 22.70 11.79
C LYS A 85 4.79 22.68 10.38
N LEU A 86 4.03 21.65 10.04
CA LEU A 86 3.38 21.56 8.73
C LEU A 86 2.37 22.69 8.50
N ARG A 87 1.63 23.08 9.54
CA ARG A 87 0.69 24.20 9.42
C ARG A 87 1.40 25.54 9.24
N ASP A 88 2.49 25.77 9.96
CA ASP A 88 3.29 26.98 9.81
C ASP A 88 3.89 27.10 8.41
N GLN A 89 4.45 26.01 7.89
CA GLN A 89 4.97 25.96 6.52
C GLN A 89 3.88 26.19 5.46
N ALA A 90 2.69 25.60 5.63
CA ALA A 90 1.57 25.80 4.72
C ALA A 90 1.12 27.27 4.72
N ASN A 91 1.01 27.87 5.90
CA ASN A 91 0.64 29.28 6.06
C ASN A 91 1.68 30.22 5.45
N ALA A 92 2.98 29.98 5.69
CA ALA A 92 4.08 30.76 5.12
C ALA A 92 4.08 30.75 3.58
N ARG A 93 3.58 29.66 3.00
CA ARG A 93 3.44 29.49 1.54
C ARG A 93 2.08 29.93 0.99
N GLY A 94 1.12 30.29 1.85
CA GLY A 94 -0.23 30.66 1.43
C GLY A 94 -1.04 29.52 0.80
N ILE A 95 -0.71 28.26 1.10
CA ILE A 95 -1.39 27.08 0.56
C ILE A 95 -2.08 26.28 1.66
N SER A 96 -3.01 25.40 1.28
CA SER A 96 -3.63 24.50 2.26
C SER A 96 -2.63 23.45 2.75
N MET A 97 -2.82 22.96 3.99
CA MET A 97 -2.04 21.82 4.51
C MET A 97 -2.14 20.59 3.60
N SER A 98 -3.29 20.37 2.95
CA SER A 98 -3.46 19.24 2.03
C SER A 98 -2.66 19.39 0.73
N ALA A 99 -2.48 20.62 0.23
CA ALA A 99 -1.64 20.89 -0.93
C ALA A 99 -0.17 20.69 -0.58
N LEU A 100 0.28 21.23 0.57
CA LEU A 100 1.63 21.00 1.07
C LEU A 100 1.94 19.50 1.21
N MET A 101 1.01 18.72 1.78
CA MET A 101 1.21 17.28 1.96
C MET A 101 1.29 16.53 0.63
N ARG A 102 0.52 16.91 -0.40
CA ARG A 102 0.61 16.29 -1.72
C ARG A 102 1.97 16.55 -2.37
N GLU A 103 2.43 17.79 -2.35
CA GLU A 103 3.76 18.13 -2.89
C GLU A 103 4.89 17.42 -2.14
N LEU A 104 4.83 17.35 -0.81
CA LEU A 104 5.83 16.62 -0.02
C LEU A 104 5.81 15.13 -0.33
N VAL A 105 4.63 14.55 -0.55
CA VAL A 105 4.47 13.16 -0.99
C VAL A 105 5.08 12.97 -2.38
N GLU A 106 4.81 13.86 -3.33
CA GLU A 106 5.40 13.83 -4.68
C GLU A 106 6.92 14.02 -4.69
N GLU A 107 7.46 14.91 -3.85
CA GLU A 107 8.90 15.19 -3.78
C GLU A 107 9.68 14.07 -3.08
N ARG A 108 9.08 13.42 -2.07
CA ARG A 108 9.80 12.52 -1.15
C ARG A 108 9.51 11.05 -1.37
N LEU A 109 8.39 10.71 -1.97
CA LEU A 109 8.13 9.36 -2.44
C LEU A 109 8.44 9.36 -3.94
N ASP A 110 9.24 8.40 -4.41
CA ASP A 110 9.48 8.15 -5.84
C ASP A 110 8.18 7.66 -6.51
N LEU A 111 7.20 8.55 -6.61
CA LEU A 111 5.95 8.26 -7.28
C LEU A 111 6.20 8.30 -8.79
N PRO A 112 5.69 7.32 -9.57
CA PRO A 112 5.76 7.40 -11.01
C PRO A 112 5.04 8.68 -11.48
N GLU A 113 5.67 9.45 -12.39
CA GLU A 113 5.04 10.62 -13.01
C GLU A 113 3.66 10.20 -13.53
N ALA A 114 2.63 10.95 -13.13
CA ALA A 114 1.27 10.71 -13.58
C ALA A 114 1.24 10.78 -15.11
N ALA A 115 0.91 9.66 -15.75
CA ALA A 115 0.77 9.53 -17.20
C ALA A 115 -0.48 10.24 -17.74
#